data_AF-A0AAE2UY76-F1
#
_entry.id   AF-A0AAE2UY76-F1
#
_cell.length_a   1.000
_cell.length_b   1.000
_cell.length_c   1.000
_cell.angle_alpha   90.00
_cell.angle_beta   90.00
_cell.angle_gamma   90.00
#
_symmetry.space_group_name_H-M   'P 1'
#
loop_
_entity.id
_entity.type
_entity.pdbx_description
1 polymer ?
#
loop_
_entity_poly.entity_id
_entity_poly.type
_entity_poly.pdbx_seq_one_letter_code
_entity_poly.pdbx_strand_id
1 'polypeptide(L)'
;MSKPPRICSCGRVVAHGVLCECQRAQTRERNQRHDARRASARERGYDHQWRKARIEYLASHPYCAMSGCGKPASVVDHIKPHRGDKNLFWSRANWQPLCAPCHNSVKQRQERGL
;
A
#
# COMPACT_ATOMS: atom_id res chain seq x y z
N MET A 1 -16.77 -25.79 9.60
CA MET A 1 -17.09 -26.56 8.38
C MET A 1 -16.28 -25.98 7.22
N SER A 2 -15.50 -26.80 6.52
CA SER A 2 -14.80 -26.37 5.30
C SER A 2 -15.80 -26.22 4.15
N LYS A 3 -15.77 -25.08 3.48
CA LYS A 3 -16.64 -24.81 2.33
C LYS A 3 -16.23 -25.71 1.14
N PRO A 4 -17.18 -26.11 0.27
CA PRO A 4 -16.91 -27.03 -0.82
C PRO A 4 -15.92 -26.44 -1.85
N PRO A 5 -15.14 -27.29 -2.55
CA PRO A 5 -14.35 -26.88 -3.71
C PRO A 5 -15.22 -26.20 -4.76
N ARG A 6 -14.61 -25.33 -5.55
CA ARG A 6 -15.26 -24.59 -6.64
C ARG A 6 -14.61 -24.90 -7.97
N ILE A 7 -15.35 -24.74 -9.06
CA ILE A 7 -14.82 -24.80 -10.41
C ILE A 7 -14.32 -23.40 -10.79
N CYS A 8 -13.09 -23.31 -11.30
CA CYS A 8 -12.56 -22.07 -11.87
C CYS A 8 -13.07 -21.88 -13.30
N SER A 9 -13.08 -20.65 -13.82
CA SER A 9 -13.46 -20.35 -15.21
C SER A 9 -12.63 -21.07 -16.27
N CYS A 10 -11.45 -21.58 -15.93
CA CYS A 10 -10.62 -22.42 -16.79
C CYS A 10 -10.95 -23.93 -16.70
N GLY A 11 -12.03 -24.31 -16.00
CA GLY A 11 -12.50 -25.69 -15.84
C GLY A 11 -11.88 -26.51 -14.69
N ARG A 12 -10.81 -26.03 -14.04
CA ARG A 12 -10.17 -26.76 -12.93
C ARG A 12 -10.95 -26.66 -11.62
N VAL A 13 -11.07 -27.76 -10.89
CA VAL A 13 -11.58 -27.78 -9.51
C VAL A 13 -10.49 -27.29 -8.56
N VAL A 14 -10.82 -26.33 -7.68
CA VAL A 14 -9.90 -25.78 -6.68
C VAL A 14 -10.56 -25.68 -5.31
N ALA A 15 -9.77 -25.83 -4.26
CA ALA A 15 -10.25 -25.70 -2.89
C ALA A 15 -10.84 -24.32 -2.62
N HIS A 16 -11.83 -24.24 -1.71
CA HIS A 16 -12.42 -22.98 -1.33
C HIS A 16 -11.37 -22.02 -0.75
N GLY A 17 -11.36 -20.77 -1.22
CA GLY A 17 -10.39 -19.75 -0.79
C GLY A 17 -9.03 -19.81 -1.51
N VAL A 18 -8.76 -20.85 -2.30
CA VAL A 18 -7.53 -20.96 -3.08
C VAL A 18 -7.74 -20.35 -4.47
N LEU A 19 -6.74 -19.59 -4.94
CA LEU A 19 -6.70 -19.09 -6.31
C LEU A 19 -6.19 -20.18 -7.25
N CYS A 20 -6.88 -20.38 -8.37
CA CYS A 20 -6.39 -21.26 -9.42
C CYS A 20 -5.11 -20.69 -10.05
N GLU A 21 -4.22 -21.55 -10.55
CA GLU A 21 -3.01 -21.11 -11.27
C GLU A 21 -3.31 -20.15 -12.42
N CYS A 22 -4.40 -20.34 -13.16
CA CYS A 22 -4.79 -19.39 -14.22
C CYS A 22 -5.11 -17.99 -13.65
N GLN A 23 -5.75 -17.91 -12.48
CA GLN A 23 -6.08 -16.65 -11.81
C GLN A 23 -4.81 -15.99 -11.23
N ARG A 24 -3.86 -16.79 -10.73
CA ARG A 24 -2.54 -16.31 -10.29
C ARG A 24 -1.77 -15.73 -11.47
N ALA A 25 -1.76 -16.42 -12.62
CA ALA A 25 -1.14 -15.95 -13.85
C ALA A 25 -1.76 -14.63 -14.34
N GLN A 26 -3.09 -14.56 -14.44
CA GLN A 26 -3.81 -13.33 -14.82
C GLN A 26 -3.52 -12.16 -13.87
N THR A 27 -3.45 -12.43 -12.56
CA THR A 27 -3.10 -11.42 -11.56
C THR A 27 -1.67 -10.92 -11.75
N ARG A 28 -0.71 -11.82 -12.00
CA ARG A 28 0.70 -11.46 -12.29
C ARG A 28 0.78 -10.59 -13.54
N GLU A 29 0.12 -10.99 -14.62
CA GLU A 29 0.12 -10.23 -15.88
C GLU A 29 -0.50 -8.84 -15.73
N ARG A 30 -1.65 -8.73 -15.03
CA ARG A 30 -2.27 -7.42 -14.73
C ARG A 30 -1.32 -6.53 -13.93
N ASN A 31 -0.68 -7.08 -12.91
CA ASN A 31 0.28 -6.33 -12.08
C ASN A 31 1.49 -5.91 -12.90
N GLN A 32 2.05 -6.79 -13.73
CA GLN A 32 3.17 -6.47 -14.63
C GLN A 32 2.82 -5.34 -15.62
N ARG A 33 1.64 -5.38 -16.25
CA ARG A 33 1.19 -4.29 -17.14
C ARG A 33 1.04 -2.96 -16.40
N HIS A 34 0.59 -3.00 -15.15
CA HIS A 34 0.49 -1.81 -14.30
C HIS A 34 1.86 -1.31 -13.81
N ASP A 35 2.79 -2.22 -13.51
CA ASP A 35 4.17 -1.89 -13.13
C ASP A 35 4.96 -1.29 -14.29
N ALA A 36 4.81 -1.84 -15.50
CA ALA A 36 5.51 -1.37 -16.70
C ALA A 36 5.21 0.09 -17.07
N ARG A 37 4.06 0.62 -16.64
CA ARG A 37 3.67 2.03 -16.87
C ARG A 37 4.15 2.98 -15.77
N ARG A 38 4.76 2.47 -14.71
CA ARG A 38 5.17 3.25 -13.53
C ARG A 38 6.69 3.33 -13.47
N ALA A 39 7.19 4.52 -13.15
CA ALA A 39 8.60 4.68 -12.80
C ALA A 39 8.94 3.79 -11.58
N SER A 40 10.19 3.34 -11.51
CA SER A 40 10.68 2.49 -10.43
C SER A 40 10.50 3.17 -9.06
N ALA A 41 10.51 2.39 -7.98
CA ALA A 41 10.38 2.94 -6.63
C ALA A 41 11.43 4.03 -6.35
N ARG A 42 12.69 3.80 -6.77
CA ARG A 42 13.78 4.76 -6.64
C ARG A 42 13.50 6.04 -7.42
N GLU A 43 13.11 5.95 -8.69
CA GLU A 43 12.76 7.12 -9.50
C GLU A 43 11.57 7.88 -8.92
N ARG A 44 10.64 7.21 -8.25
CA ARG A 44 9.53 7.84 -7.54
C ARG A 44 9.93 8.48 -6.21
N GLY A 45 11.15 8.24 -5.72
CA GLY A 45 11.72 8.89 -4.52
C GLY A 45 11.83 7.97 -3.32
N TYR A 46 11.42 6.70 -3.43
CA TYR A 46 11.50 5.71 -2.36
C TYR A 46 12.89 5.04 -2.32
N ASP A 47 13.93 5.85 -2.18
CA ASP A 47 15.33 5.42 -2.19
C ASP A 47 15.90 5.27 -0.76
N HIS A 48 17.23 5.20 -0.65
CA HIS A 48 17.93 5.13 0.64
C HIS A 48 17.71 6.39 1.51
N GLN A 49 17.68 7.58 0.89
CA GLN A 49 17.46 8.82 1.62
C GLN A 49 16.06 8.83 2.23
N TRP A 50 15.06 8.38 1.47
CA TRP A 50 13.70 8.24 2.00
C TRP A 50 13.65 7.24 3.16
N ARG A 51 14.34 6.10 3.03
CA ARG A 51 14.40 5.09 4.11
C ARG A 51 14.96 5.68 5.40
N LYS A 52 16.04 6.44 5.32
CA LYS A 52 16.65 7.13 6.48
C LYS A 52 15.68 8.15 7.09
N ALA A 53 15.15 9.06 6.27
CA ALA A 53 14.23 10.09 6.73
C ALA A 53 12.95 9.52 7.34
N ARG A 54 12.43 8.41 6.78
CA ARG A 54 11.29 7.67 7.33
C ARG A 54 11.57 7.15 8.73
N ILE A 55 12.74 6.57 8.98
CA ILE A 55 13.12 6.04 10.31
C ILE A 55 13.18 7.18 11.33
N GLU A 56 13.87 8.28 10.99
CA GLU A 56 13.97 9.46 11.86
C GLU A 56 12.61 10.08 12.17
N TYR A 57 11.73 10.17 11.17
CA TYR A 57 10.39 10.71 11.35
C TYR A 57 9.53 9.82 12.26
N LEU A 58 9.55 8.50 12.07
CA LEU A 58 8.80 7.57 12.93
C LEU A 58 9.33 7.52 14.37
N ALA A 59 10.63 7.75 14.57
CA ALA A 59 11.20 7.84 15.92
C ALA A 59 10.68 9.06 16.68
N SER A 60 10.50 10.19 15.99
CA SER A 60 9.93 11.43 16.58
C SER A 60 8.40 11.44 16.63
N HIS A 61 7.75 10.61 15.81
CA HIS A 61 6.29 10.51 15.71
C HIS A 61 5.83 9.06 15.90
N PRO A 62 5.92 8.51 17.13
CA PRO A 62 5.79 7.08 17.38
C PRO A 62 4.35 6.56 17.28
N TYR A 63 3.34 7.42 17.25
CA TYR A 63 1.93 7.03 17.28
C TYR A 63 1.17 7.46 16.02
N CYS A 64 0.16 6.67 15.68
CA CYS A 64 -0.73 6.91 14.54
C CYS A 64 -1.49 8.23 14.70
N ALA A 65 -1.40 9.11 13.69
CA ALA A 65 -2.07 10.40 13.64
C ALA A 65 -3.58 10.30 13.31
N MET A 66 -4.10 9.11 12.99
CA MET A 66 -5.54 8.95 12.84
C MET A 66 -6.26 9.18 14.15
N SER A 67 -7.28 10.05 14.10
CA SER A 67 -8.13 10.37 15.24
C SER A 67 -8.65 9.10 15.93
N GLY A 68 -8.44 9.02 17.25
CA GLY A 68 -8.88 7.90 18.09
C GLY A 68 -8.10 6.59 17.94
N CYS A 69 -7.02 6.51 17.15
CA CYS A 69 -6.28 5.26 16.96
C CYS A 69 -5.27 4.96 18.08
N GLY A 70 -4.34 5.88 18.35
CA GLY A 70 -3.30 5.73 19.39
C GLY A 70 -2.28 4.59 19.22
N LYS A 71 -2.41 3.73 18.20
CA LYS A 71 -1.47 2.60 17.96
C LYS A 71 -0.10 3.09 17.48
N PRO A 72 0.97 2.31 17.70
CA PRO A 72 2.29 2.63 17.15
C PRO A 72 2.25 2.82 15.64
N ALA A 73 2.89 3.88 15.15
CA ALA A 73 3.04 4.15 13.74
C ALA A 73 4.13 3.26 13.13
N SER A 74 3.86 2.77 11.92
CA SER A 74 4.81 1.94 11.17
C SER A 74 4.94 2.37 9.72
N VAL A 75 4.20 3.38 9.28
CA VAL A 75 4.21 3.91 7.93
C VAL A 75 4.26 5.43 8.00
N VAL A 76 5.06 6.04 7.13
CA VAL A 76 4.97 7.48 6.86
C VAL A 76 4.16 7.62 5.59
N ASP A 77 3.02 8.27 5.71
CA ASP A 77 2.07 8.51 4.64
C ASP A 77 2.13 9.96 4.19
N HIS A 78 1.86 10.20 2.91
CA HIS A 78 1.72 11.55 2.37
C HIS A 78 0.26 11.99 2.49
N ILE A 79 -0.01 13.00 3.33
CA ILE A 79 -1.35 13.55 3.57
C ILE A 79 -2.04 13.85 2.24
N LYS A 80 -1.37 14.66 1.39
CA LYS A 80 -1.71 14.89 -0.01
C LYS A 80 -0.89 13.95 -0.90
N PRO A 81 -1.52 13.14 -1.77
CA PRO A 81 -0.81 12.29 -2.71
C PRO A 81 0.12 13.12 -3.61
N HIS A 82 1.41 12.83 -3.59
CA HIS A 82 2.40 13.64 -4.29
C HIS A 82 2.33 13.51 -5.83
N ARG A 83 1.75 12.41 -6.38
CA ARG A 83 1.55 12.18 -7.83
C ARG A 83 2.78 12.42 -8.72
N GLY A 84 3.99 12.27 -8.17
CA GLY A 84 5.26 12.51 -8.86
C GLY A 84 5.96 13.83 -8.51
N ASP A 85 5.27 14.77 -7.86
CA ASP A 85 5.86 16.01 -7.36
C ASP A 85 6.87 15.71 -6.24
N LYS A 86 8.14 16.06 -6.47
CA LYS A 86 9.24 15.83 -5.55
C LYS A 86 9.26 16.79 -4.38
N ASN A 87 8.81 18.03 -4.56
CA ASN A 87 8.73 19.01 -3.48
C ASN A 87 7.65 18.58 -2.49
N LEU A 88 6.49 18.14 -3.00
CA LEU A 88 5.41 17.63 -2.17
C LEU A 88 5.76 16.28 -1.52
N PHE A 89 6.55 15.43 -2.18
CA PHE A 89 7.07 14.19 -1.61
C PHE A 89 7.99 14.42 -0.42
N TRP A 90 8.89 15.41 -0.50
CA TRP A 90 9.87 15.73 0.55
C TRP A 90 9.39 16.73 1.59
N SER A 91 8.21 17.33 1.41
CA SER A 91 7.61 18.20 2.40
C SER A 91 7.24 17.41 3.66
N ARG A 92 8.00 17.59 4.75
CA ARG A 92 7.70 16.99 6.05
C ARG A 92 6.34 17.41 6.61
N ALA A 93 5.87 18.61 6.26
CA ALA A 93 4.53 19.08 6.60
C ALA A 93 3.42 18.29 5.87
N ASN A 94 3.75 17.60 4.78
CA ASN A 94 2.86 16.68 4.08
C ASN A 94 3.00 15.24 4.57
N TRP A 95 3.83 14.95 5.57
CA TRP A 95 3.98 13.61 6.13
C TRP A 95 3.05 13.44 7.34
N GLN A 96 2.55 12.22 7.51
CA GLN A 96 1.85 11.81 8.73
C GLN A 96 2.26 10.39 9.15
N PRO A 97 2.38 10.12 10.47
CA PRO A 97 2.68 8.80 11.00
C PRO A 97 1.39 7.96 11.05
N LEU A 98 1.34 6.80 10.39
CA LEU A 98 0.18 5.91 10.42
C LEU A 98 0.55 4.50 10.86
N CYS A 99 -0.34 3.83 11.58
CA CYS A 99 -0.26 2.38 11.74
C CYS A 99 -0.74 1.68 10.45
N ALA A 100 -0.19 0.50 10.17
CA ALA A 100 -0.54 -0.25 8.96
C ALA A 100 -2.06 -0.51 8.79
N PRO A 101 -2.84 -0.85 9.85
CA PRO A 101 -4.29 -0.98 9.72
C PRO A 101 -4.99 0.30 9.24
N CYS A 102 -4.66 1.46 9.82
CA CYS A 102 -5.26 2.74 9.46
C CYS A 102 -4.85 3.19 8.06
N HIS A 103 -3.58 3.02 7.70
CA HIS A 103 -3.07 3.31 6.36
C HIS A 103 -3.82 2.48 5.30
N ASN A 104 -3.94 1.16 5.52
CA ASN A 104 -4.52 0.24 4.53
C ASN A 104 -6.06 0.26 4.48
N SER A 105 -6.73 0.98 5.39
CA SER A 105 -8.20 1.04 5.46
C SER A 105 -8.73 2.47 5.40
N VAL A 106 -8.60 3.23 6.48
CA VAL A 106 -9.21 4.56 6.62
C VAL A 106 -8.60 5.54 5.63
N LYS A 107 -7.26 5.62 5.56
CA LYS A 107 -6.58 6.50 4.62
C LYS A 107 -6.90 6.13 3.17
N GLN A 108 -6.77 4.85 2.82
CA GLN A 108 -7.14 4.36 1.48
C GLN A 108 -8.60 4.67 1.12
N ARG A 109 -9.55 4.62 2.07
CA ARG A 109 -10.95 5.01 1.82
C ARG A 109 -11.08 6.51 1.57
N GLN A 110 -10.41 7.34 2.38
CA GLN A 110 -10.41 8.79 2.21
C GLN A 110 -9.86 9.20 0.84
N GLU A 111 -8.78 8.54 0.37
CA GLU A 111 -8.17 8.84 -0.93
C GLU A 111 -9.02 8.41 -2.13
N ARG A 112 -9.90 7.41 -1.98
CA ARG A 112 -10.80 6.97 -3.06
C ARG A 112 -12.06 7.82 -3.16
N GLY A 113 -12.42 8.52 -2.09
CA GLY A 113 -13.55 9.45 -2.04
C GLY A 113 -13.21 10.88 -2.47
N LEU A 114 -11.95 11.12 -2.82
CA LEU A 114 -11.40 12.36 -3.39
C LEU A 114 -11.03 12.13 -4.85
#